data_AF-A0A0G0YL59-F1
#
_entry.id   AF-A0A0G0YL59-F1
#
_cell.length_a   1.000
_cell.length_b   1.000
_cell.length_c   1.000
_cell.angle_alpha   90.00
_cell.angle_beta   90.00
_cell.angle_gamma   90.00
#
_symmetry.space_group_name_H-M   'P 1'
#
loop_
_entity.id
_entity.type
_entity.pdbx_description
1 polymer ?
#
loop_
_entity_poly.entity_id
_entity_poly.type
_entity_poly.pdbx_seq_one_letter_code
_entity_poly.pdbx_strand_id
1 'polypeptide(L)'
;MQRQTKENNAYGSYRTLGGIINEKDCVIALDKSEKTAAFNKTLIQQAENIAERAGIVLENSDGADPRVKLYAVLRADNKPEDVKYHHSQMSDQRLFAETLRMLGDTDALDKLVNAYHKVGTHCPICLKVVASGEQCR
;
A
#
# COMPACT_ATOMS: atom_id res chain seq x y z
N MET A 1 -20.05 8.67 17.69
CA MET A 1 -20.40 7.34 17.15
C MET A 1 -20.19 7.17 15.64
N GLN A 2 -19.85 8.23 14.86
CA GLN A 2 -19.69 8.14 13.39
C GLN A 2 -18.31 7.66 12.88
N ARG A 3 -17.25 7.63 13.72
CA ARG A 3 -15.90 7.15 13.31
C ARG A 3 -15.84 5.63 13.11
N GLN A 4 -16.42 4.87 14.04
CA GLN A 4 -16.43 3.39 14.00
C GLN A 4 -17.11 2.82 12.75
N THR A 5 -18.14 3.48 12.22
CA THR A 5 -18.86 3.00 11.03
C THR A 5 -18.08 3.23 9.72
N LYS A 6 -17.25 4.28 9.65
CA LYS A 6 -16.37 4.52 8.50
C LYS A 6 -15.13 3.62 8.53
N GLU A 7 -14.52 3.45 9.71
CA GLU A 7 -13.35 2.59 9.92
C GLU A 7 -13.65 1.12 9.59
N ASN A 8 -14.82 0.59 10.02
CA ASN A 8 -15.25 -0.77 9.68
C ASN A 8 -15.48 -1.00 8.18
N ASN A 9 -15.89 0.03 7.43
CA ASN A 9 -16.13 -0.09 5.99
C ASN A 9 -14.82 -0.03 5.17
N ALA A 10 -13.88 0.81 5.59
CA ALA A 10 -12.56 0.90 4.94
C ALA A 10 -11.79 -0.42 5.04
N TYR A 11 -11.73 -1.03 6.23
CA TYR A 11 -11.04 -2.31 6.40
C TYR A 11 -11.75 -3.47 5.68
N GLY A 12 -13.09 -3.50 5.67
CA GLY A 12 -13.85 -4.48 4.88
C GLY A 12 -13.56 -4.40 3.38
N SER A 13 -13.47 -3.18 2.84
CA SER A 13 -13.12 -2.94 1.43
C SER A 13 -11.68 -3.36 1.13
N TYR A 14 -10.74 -2.97 2.00
CA TYR A 14 -9.34 -3.38 1.95
C TYR A 14 -9.16 -4.91 1.88
N ARG A 15 -9.87 -5.65 2.75
CA ARG A 15 -9.85 -7.12 2.75
C ARG A 15 -10.44 -7.72 1.47
N THR A 16 -11.48 -7.11 0.92
CA THR A 16 -12.09 -7.55 -0.36
C THR A 16 -11.13 -7.39 -1.54
N LEU A 17 -10.24 -6.39 -1.49
CA LEU A 17 -9.17 -6.17 -2.47
C LEU A 17 -7.91 -7.05 -2.24
N GLY A 18 -7.98 -8.02 -1.32
CA GLY A 18 -6.89 -8.96 -1.03
C GLY A 18 -5.88 -8.47 0.01
N GLY A 19 -6.19 -7.38 0.72
CA GLY A 19 -5.31 -6.82 1.75
C GLY A 19 -5.01 -7.79 2.88
N ILE A 20 -3.77 -7.81 3.38
CA ILE A 20 -3.27 -8.81 4.35
C ILE A 20 -2.85 -8.26 5.72
N ILE A 21 -2.71 -6.94 5.86
CA ILE A 21 -2.43 -6.23 7.11
C ILE A 21 -3.66 -6.35 8.02
N ASN A 22 -3.44 -6.48 9.32
CA ASN A 22 -4.57 -6.59 10.27
C ASN A 22 -5.30 -5.24 10.42
N GLU A 23 -6.53 -5.31 10.93
CA GLU A 23 -7.41 -4.14 11.06
C GLU A 23 -6.80 -3.01 11.89
N LYS A 24 -6.21 -3.36 13.03
CA LYS A 24 -5.63 -2.38 13.95
C LYS A 24 -4.53 -1.57 13.26
N ASP A 25 -3.61 -2.25 12.58
CA ASP A 25 -2.50 -1.60 11.88
C ASP A 25 -3.01 -0.81 10.66
N CYS A 26 -4.01 -1.32 9.93
CA CYS A 26 -4.65 -0.61 8.82
C CYS A 26 -5.24 0.72 9.27
N VAL A 27 -6.06 0.72 10.33
CA VAL A 27 -6.72 1.92 10.84
C VAL A 27 -5.70 2.92 11.41
N ILE A 28 -4.69 2.43 12.15
CA ILE A 28 -3.61 3.28 12.67
C ILE A 28 -2.81 3.92 11.53
N ALA A 29 -2.51 3.17 10.46
CA ALA A 29 -1.75 3.68 9.34
C ALA A 29 -2.51 4.78 8.59
N LEU A 30 -3.81 4.57 8.33
CA LEU A 30 -4.68 5.57 7.72
C LEU A 30 -4.72 6.85 8.56
N ASP A 31 -4.99 6.74 9.87
CA ASP A 31 -5.06 7.89 10.78
C ASP A 31 -3.72 8.66 10.88
N LYS A 32 -2.59 7.93 10.95
CA LYS A 32 -1.25 8.54 10.94
C LYS A 32 -0.97 9.25 9.61
N SER A 33 -1.41 8.70 8.48
CA SER A 33 -1.14 9.28 7.16
C SER A 33 -1.84 10.62 6.95
N GLU A 34 -3.03 10.79 7.54
CA GLU A 34 -3.79 12.05 7.51
C GLU A 34 -3.19 13.11 8.45
N LYS A 35 -2.70 12.71 9.62
CA LYS A 35 -2.26 13.63 10.68
C LYS A 35 -0.78 14.01 10.62
N THR A 36 0.05 13.21 9.96
CA THR A 36 1.50 13.45 9.94
C THR A 36 1.83 14.64 9.04
N ALA A 37 2.38 15.70 9.64
CA ALA A 37 2.69 16.94 8.94
C ALA A 37 3.93 16.86 8.03
N ALA A 38 4.87 15.97 8.34
CA ALA A 38 6.13 15.83 7.61
C ALA A 38 6.56 14.38 7.49
N PHE A 39 6.90 13.97 6.27
CA PHE A 39 7.39 12.63 5.95
C PHE A 39 8.87 12.67 5.54
N ASN A 40 9.55 11.54 5.69
CA ASN A 40 10.92 11.40 5.26
C ASN A 40 11.00 11.52 3.72
N LYS A 41 11.84 12.44 3.22
CA LYS A 41 12.02 12.70 1.78
C LYS A 41 12.45 11.46 0.99
N THR A 42 13.21 10.56 1.61
CA THR A 42 13.65 9.32 0.95
C THR A 42 12.46 8.37 0.72
N LEU A 43 11.55 8.26 1.71
CA LEU A 43 10.35 7.43 1.57
C LEU A 43 9.38 8.03 0.54
N ILE A 44 9.28 9.36 0.48
CA ILE A 44 8.53 10.07 -0.57
C ILE A 44 9.08 9.70 -1.94
N GLN A 45 10.40 9.86 -2.16
CA GLN A 45 11.03 9.56 -3.43
C GLN A 45 10.87 8.08 -3.83
N GLN A 46 10.92 7.16 -2.87
CA GLN A 46 10.69 5.74 -3.12
C GLN A 46 9.27 5.47 -3.66
N ALA A 47 8.25 6.06 -3.04
CA ALA A 47 6.87 5.96 -3.50
C ALA A 47 6.69 6.56 -4.91
N GLU A 48 7.28 7.73 -5.15
CA GLU A 48 7.24 8.41 -6.45
C GLU A 48 7.86 7.55 -7.56
N ASN A 49 9.02 6.95 -7.31
CA ASN A 49 9.69 6.07 -8.28
C ASN A 49 8.86 4.82 -8.60
N ILE A 50 8.14 4.26 -7.62
CA ILE A 50 7.25 3.12 -7.84
C ILE A 50 6.05 3.54 -8.69
N ALA A 51 5.44 4.68 -8.36
CA ALA A 51 4.31 5.24 -9.08
C ALA A 51 4.68 5.58 -10.53
N GLU A 52 5.81 6.25 -10.75
CA GLU A 52 6.34 6.58 -12.07
C GLU A 52 6.55 5.32 -12.92
N ARG A 53 7.22 4.31 -12.36
CA ARG A 53 7.44 3.03 -13.06
C ARG A 53 6.14 2.31 -13.41
N ALA A 54 5.09 2.49 -12.61
CA ALA A 54 3.78 1.91 -12.85
C ALA A 54 2.87 2.78 -13.73
N GLY A 55 3.29 3.99 -14.13
CA GLY A 55 2.44 4.94 -14.86
C GLY A 55 1.28 5.48 -14.01
N ILE A 56 1.45 5.54 -12.69
CA ILE A 56 0.48 6.12 -11.75
C ILE A 56 0.78 7.62 -11.64
N VAL A 57 -0.22 8.44 -11.94
CA VAL A 57 -0.13 9.89 -11.80
C VAL A 57 -0.44 10.26 -10.36
N LEU A 58 0.51 10.89 -9.69
CA LEU A 58 0.38 11.40 -8.32
C LEU A 58 -0.17 12.83 -8.33
N GLU A 59 -1.12 13.11 -7.44
CA GLU A 59 -1.73 14.43 -7.26
C GLU A 59 -1.04 15.16 -6.10
N ASN A 60 -0.38 16.28 -6.42
CA ASN A 60 0.42 17.04 -5.46
C ASN A 60 -0.11 18.47 -5.22
N SER A 61 -1.36 18.77 -5.64
CA SER A 61 -1.90 20.13 -5.62
C SER A 61 -1.96 20.75 -4.23
N ASP A 62 -2.20 19.93 -3.20
CA ASP A 62 -2.38 20.38 -1.80
C ASP A 62 -1.34 19.73 -0.84
N GLY A 63 -0.15 19.41 -1.36
CA GLY A 63 0.93 18.74 -0.63
C GLY A 63 1.19 17.32 -1.16
N ALA A 64 1.88 16.48 -0.37
CA ALA A 64 2.18 15.11 -0.81
C ALA A 64 0.90 14.28 -1.04
N ASP A 65 0.88 13.52 -2.14
CA ASP A 65 -0.21 12.61 -2.51
C ASP A 65 -0.56 11.64 -1.34
N PRO A 66 -1.85 11.37 -1.07
CA PRO A 66 -2.27 10.45 -0.01
C PRO A 66 -1.63 9.06 -0.08
N ARG A 67 -1.39 8.54 -1.29
CA ARG A 67 -0.70 7.26 -1.51
C ARG A 67 0.74 7.33 -1.04
N VAL A 68 1.44 8.42 -1.32
CA VAL A 68 2.82 8.65 -0.87
C VAL A 68 2.87 8.75 0.65
N LYS A 69 1.95 9.50 1.26
CA LYS A 69 1.86 9.66 2.73
C LYS A 69 1.64 8.31 3.41
N LEU A 70 0.67 7.53 2.96
CA LEU A 70 0.34 6.25 3.56
C LEU A 70 1.45 5.20 3.36
N TYR A 71 2.08 5.15 2.18
CA TYR A 71 3.27 4.32 1.97
C TYR A 71 4.38 4.67 2.97
N ALA A 72 4.66 5.96 3.16
CA ALA A 72 5.70 6.41 4.08
C ALA A 72 5.41 6.02 5.54
N VAL A 73 4.14 6.09 5.98
CA VAL A 73 3.72 5.58 7.30
C VAL A 73 4.02 4.09 7.44
N LEU A 74 3.53 3.29 6.50
CA LEU A 74 3.68 1.83 6.54
C LEU A 74 5.15 1.41 6.49
N ARG A 75 5.96 2.12 5.71
CA ARG A 75 7.39 1.81 5.57
C ARG A 75 8.19 2.19 6.81
N ALA A 76 7.83 3.29 7.46
CA ALA A 76 8.47 3.77 8.68
C ALA A 76 8.03 3.00 9.94
N ASP A 77 6.96 2.20 9.85
CA ASP A 77 6.45 1.44 10.99
C ASP A 77 7.38 0.27 11.33
N ASN A 78 8.24 0.52 12.33
CA ASN A 78 9.22 -0.45 12.76
C ASN A 78 8.53 -1.64 13.44
N LYS A 79 8.94 -2.83 13.04
CA LYS A 79 8.44 -4.08 13.61
C LYS A 79 8.77 -4.17 15.12
N PRO A 80 7.78 -4.47 15.99
CA PRO A 80 8.05 -4.83 17.39
C PRO A 80 8.88 -6.12 17.51
N GLU A 81 9.78 -6.20 18.49
CA GLU A 81 10.74 -7.32 18.63
C GLU A 81 10.07 -8.71 18.73
N ASP A 82 8.87 -8.77 19.31
CA ASP A 82 8.08 -9.97 19.58
C ASP A 82 7.21 -10.43 18.39
N VAL A 83 7.14 -9.64 17.31
CA VAL A 83 6.32 -9.97 16.15
C VAL A 83 7.16 -10.67 15.08
N LYS A 84 6.83 -11.92 14.75
CA LYS A 84 7.58 -12.70 13.74
C LYS A 84 7.45 -12.12 12.33
N TYR A 85 6.24 -11.73 11.91
CA TYR A 85 5.92 -11.21 10.58
C TYR A 85 5.27 -9.85 10.69
N HIS A 86 5.85 -8.83 10.05
CA HIS A 86 5.34 -7.46 10.07
C HIS A 86 5.41 -6.84 8.68
N HIS A 87 4.49 -5.92 8.39
CA HIS A 87 4.35 -5.36 7.06
C HIS A 87 5.56 -4.55 6.58
N SER A 88 6.35 -3.99 7.51
CA SER A 88 7.63 -3.34 7.16
C SER A 88 8.71 -4.29 6.63
N GLN A 89 8.49 -5.61 6.67
CA GLN A 89 9.36 -6.59 6.00
C GLN A 89 8.95 -6.85 4.54
N MET A 90 7.81 -6.33 4.09
CA MET A 90 7.37 -6.48 2.71
C MET A 90 8.28 -5.72 1.75
N SER A 91 8.33 -6.17 0.50
CA SER A 91 8.94 -5.39 -0.59
C SER A 91 8.22 -4.07 -0.76
N ASP A 92 8.90 -3.05 -1.31
CA ASP A 92 8.27 -1.75 -1.50
C ASP A 92 7.08 -1.82 -2.47
N GLN A 93 7.12 -2.69 -3.49
CA GLN A 93 5.99 -2.90 -4.42
C GLN A 93 4.79 -3.53 -3.71
N ARG A 94 5.02 -4.52 -2.86
CA ARG A 94 3.94 -5.15 -2.09
C ARG A 94 3.34 -4.17 -1.10
N LEU A 95 4.19 -3.40 -0.41
CA LEU A 95 3.72 -2.40 0.54
C LEU A 95 2.94 -1.28 -0.15
N PHE A 96 3.39 -0.84 -1.31
CA PHE A 96 2.66 0.12 -2.13
C PHE A 96 1.32 -0.46 -2.64
N ALA A 97 1.26 -1.75 -2.98
CA ALA A 97 -0.01 -2.40 -3.28
C ALA A 97 -0.97 -2.39 -2.07
N GLU A 98 -0.47 -2.64 -0.85
CA GLU A 98 -1.28 -2.51 0.36
C GLU A 98 -1.80 -1.08 0.56
N THR A 99 -0.98 -0.06 0.29
CA THR A 99 -1.40 1.34 0.29
C THR A 99 -2.59 1.59 -0.64
N LEU A 100 -2.52 1.12 -1.89
CA LEU A 100 -3.59 1.32 -2.87
C LEU A 100 -4.87 0.59 -2.45
N ARG A 101 -4.74 -0.62 -1.89
CA ARG A 101 -5.88 -1.38 -1.34
C ARG A 101 -6.54 -0.66 -0.17
N MET A 102 -5.76 -0.07 0.73
CA MET A 102 -6.29 0.66 1.89
C MET A 102 -7.06 1.92 1.48
N LEU A 103 -6.59 2.59 0.43
CA LEU A 103 -7.24 3.77 -0.14
C LEU A 103 -8.39 3.42 -1.11
N GLY A 104 -8.54 2.15 -1.48
CA GLY A 104 -9.53 1.70 -2.46
C GLY A 104 -9.24 2.16 -3.89
N ASP A 105 -8.00 2.56 -4.20
CA ASP A 105 -7.60 3.04 -5.54
C ASP A 105 -7.33 1.85 -6.46
N THR A 106 -8.41 1.27 -7.01
CA THR A 106 -8.35 0.08 -7.86
C THR A 106 -7.66 0.35 -9.20
N ASP A 107 -7.81 1.56 -9.77
CA ASP A 107 -7.17 1.92 -11.05
C ASP A 107 -5.64 1.97 -10.91
N ALA A 108 -5.14 2.62 -9.86
CA ALA A 108 -3.71 2.63 -9.59
C ALA A 108 -3.20 1.23 -9.21
N LEU A 109 -4.01 0.43 -8.49
CA LEU A 109 -3.64 -0.95 -8.14
C LEU A 109 -3.49 -1.81 -9.40
N ASP A 110 -4.39 -1.69 -10.36
CA ASP A 110 -4.31 -2.40 -11.63
C ASP A 110 -3.08 -1.98 -12.44
N LYS A 111 -2.77 -0.67 -12.48
CA LYS A 111 -1.53 -0.16 -13.10
C LYS A 111 -0.27 -0.74 -12.44
N LEU A 112 -0.24 -0.77 -11.12
CA LEU A 112 0.87 -1.37 -10.37
C LEU A 112 1.01 -2.87 -10.67
N VAL A 113 -0.09 -3.62 -10.64
CA VAL A 113 -0.10 -5.05 -10.97
C VAL A 113 0.41 -5.28 -12.39
N ASN A 114 -0.07 -4.54 -13.37
CA ASN A 114 0.36 -4.68 -14.76
C ASN A 114 1.86 -4.38 -14.96
N ALA A 115 2.43 -3.48 -14.16
CA ALA A 115 3.86 -3.16 -14.22
C ALA A 115 4.76 -4.27 -13.69
N TYR A 116 4.31 -5.03 -12.68
CA TYR A 116 5.16 -5.96 -11.91
C TYR A 116 4.76 -7.44 -11.97
N HIS A 117 3.53 -7.77 -12.36
CA HIS A 117 3.01 -9.14 -12.42
C HIS A 117 3.20 -9.75 -13.81
N LYS A 118 4.44 -10.14 -14.14
CA LYS A 118 4.82 -10.66 -15.46
C LYS A 118 4.94 -12.18 -15.47
N VAL A 119 4.29 -12.83 -16.44
CA VAL A 119 4.33 -14.29 -16.65
C VAL A 119 5.76 -14.83 -16.67
N GLY A 120 5.99 -15.93 -15.97
CA GLY A 120 7.30 -16.58 -15.90
C GLY A 120 8.32 -15.89 -14.99
N THR A 121 7.94 -14.80 -14.30
CA THR A 121 8.78 -14.11 -13.32
C THR A 121 8.16 -14.16 -11.93
N HIS A 122 9.00 -13.99 -10.90
CA HIS A 122 8.52 -13.85 -9.54
C HIS A 122 7.89 -12.47 -9.35
N CYS A 123 6.60 -12.43 -9.03
CA CYS A 123 5.88 -11.18 -8.80
C CYS A 123 6.21 -10.63 -7.39
N PRO A 124 6.74 -9.40 -7.28
CA PRO A 124 7.09 -8.82 -5.99
C PRO A 124 5.88 -8.44 -5.13
N ILE A 125 4.66 -8.48 -5.69
CA ILE A 125 3.41 -8.14 -5.01
C ILE A 125 2.79 -9.38 -4.36
N CYS A 126 2.55 -10.46 -5.11
CA CYS A 126 1.91 -11.68 -4.61
C CYS A 126 2.91 -12.78 -4.17
N LEU A 127 4.22 -12.55 -4.35
CA LEU A 127 5.31 -13.45 -3.98
C LEU A 127 5.23 -14.86 -4.61
N LYS A 128 4.71 -14.93 -5.84
CA LYS A 128 4.58 -16.17 -6.61
C LYS A 128 5.20 -16.02 -7.99
N VAL A 129 5.62 -17.13 -8.58
CA VAL A 129 5.93 -17.17 -10.02
C VAL A 129 4.62 -17.11 -10.77
N VAL A 130 4.48 -16.14 -11.67
CA VAL A 130 3.22 -15.89 -12.37
C VAL A 130 2.97 -16.96 -13.43
N ALA A 131 1.93 -17.76 -13.26
CA ALA A 131 1.42 -18.65 -14.30
C ALA A 131 0.46 -17.91 -15.25
N SER A 132 0.29 -18.45 -16.46
CA SER A 132 -0.62 -17.86 -17.46
C SER A 132 -2.06 -17.84 -16.93
N GLY A 133 -2.71 -16.68 -16.96
CA GLY A 133 -4.10 -16.50 -16.50
C GLY A 133 -4.26 -16.28 -14.99
N GLU A 134 -3.18 -16.28 -14.20
CA GLU A 134 -3.26 -15.97 -12.77
C GLU A 134 -3.40 -14.46 -12.50
N GLN A 135 -4.38 -14.13 -11.65
CA GLN A 135 -4.54 -12.78 -11.13
C GLN A 135 -3.61 -12.52 -9.94
N CYS A 136 -3.03 -11.32 -9.88
CA CYS A 136 -2.27 -10.88 -8.71
C CYS A 136 -3.25 -10.50 -7.59
N ARG A 137 -3.27 -11.29 -6.51
CA ARG A 137 -3.98 -10.99 -5.27
C ARG A 137 -3.00 -11.04 -4.12
#